data_AF-A0A1D6GR75-F1
#
_entry.id   AF-A0A1D6GR75-F1
#
_cell.length_a   1.000
_cell.length_b   1.000
_cell.length_c   1.000
_cell.angle_alpha   90.00
_cell.angle_beta   90.00
_cell.angle_gamma   90.00
#
_symmetry.space_group_name_H-M   'P 1'
#
loop_
_entity.id
_entity.type
_entity.pdbx_description
1 polymer ?
#
loop_
_entity_poly.entity_id
_entity_poly.type
_entity_poly.pdbx_seq_one_letter_code
_entity_poly.pdbx_strand_id
1 'polypeptide(L)'
;MPDVQPLVSDFVLKLKRRKVEGSHAVARQTAELLRSVVSQHRMGSSANQAATLADAVRAVGEQLIAANPIELAVGNIVRRVLHIIKEEDISSTAVGIEGLSVTVDSDDEYDSEHDDRPALSAAVLAAHARNALRAPSLQTLLEDIPQLEIRAQLEN
;
A
#
# COMPACT_ATOMS: atom_id res chain seq x y z
N MET A 1 15.98 -5.68 15.00
CA MET A 1 16.38 -5.50 13.59
C MET A 1 17.64 -4.63 13.56
N PRO A 2 18.85 -5.19 13.56
CA PRO A 2 20.07 -4.44 13.87
C PRO A 2 20.58 -3.49 12.77
N ASP A 3 20.36 -3.80 11.47
CA ASP A 3 20.98 -3.02 10.38
C ASP A 3 20.21 -1.75 9.95
N VAL A 4 18.89 -1.65 10.17
CA VAL A 4 18.12 -0.41 9.83
C VAL A 4 18.20 0.68 10.91
N GLN A 5 18.43 0.28 12.16
CA GLN A 5 18.47 1.21 13.31
C GLN A 5 19.46 2.39 13.14
N PRO A 6 20.70 2.20 12.63
CA PRO A 6 21.58 3.33 12.39
C PRO A 6 21.00 4.33 11.38
N LEU A 7 20.36 3.86 10.31
CA LEU A 7 19.73 4.73 9.30
C LEU A 7 18.57 5.53 9.88
N VAL A 8 17.73 4.90 10.72
CA VAL A 8 16.64 5.58 11.42
C VAL A 8 17.21 6.66 12.35
N SER A 9 18.23 6.31 13.13
CA SER A 9 18.84 7.25 14.08
C SER A 9 19.48 8.46 13.40
N ASP A 10 20.17 8.26 12.27
CA ASP A 10 20.75 9.34 11.47
C ASP A 10 19.67 10.24 10.89
N PHE A 11 18.58 9.66 10.36
CA PHE A 11 17.47 10.45 9.83
C PHE A 11 16.73 11.23 10.93
N VAL A 12 16.53 10.65 12.12
CA VAL A 12 16.01 11.36 13.29
C VAL A 12 16.89 12.56 13.66
N LEU A 13 18.21 12.40 13.65
CA LEU A 13 19.13 13.51 13.91
C LEU A 13 19.05 14.59 12.83
N LYS A 14 18.93 14.21 11.56
CA LYS A 14 18.74 15.14 10.43
C LYS A 14 17.44 15.94 10.57
N LEU A 15 16.34 15.31 10.97
CA LEU A 15 15.05 15.96 11.22
C LEU A 15 15.14 16.94 12.41
N LYS A 16 15.72 16.51 13.54
CA LYS A 16 15.88 17.36 14.73
C LYS A 16 16.76 18.58 14.49
N ARG A 17 17.82 18.42 13.69
CA ARG A 17 18.77 19.48 13.34
C ARG A 17 18.34 20.33 12.15
N ARG A 18 17.15 20.07 11.58
CA ARG A 18 16.65 20.75 10.37
C ARG A 18 17.65 20.72 9.21
N LYS A 19 18.36 19.60 9.06
CA LYS A 19 19.29 19.37 7.94
C LYS A 19 18.57 18.95 6.67
N VAL A 20 17.35 18.47 6.82
CA VAL A 20 16.44 18.12 5.74
C VAL A 20 15.15 18.89 5.99
N GLU A 21 14.79 19.75 5.06
CA GLU A 21 13.59 20.58 5.10
C GLU A 21 12.86 20.50 3.76
N GLY A 22 11.58 20.86 3.79
CA GLY A 22 10.72 20.85 2.62
C GLY A 22 10.03 19.49 2.42
N SER A 23 8.74 19.57 2.11
CA SER A 23 7.86 18.40 2.03
C SER A 23 8.37 17.33 1.06
N HIS A 24 8.88 17.73 -0.09
CA HIS A 24 9.37 16.81 -1.12
C HIS A 24 10.64 16.06 -0.67
N ALA A 25 11.65 16.78 -0.15
CA ALA A 25 12.91 16.16 0.27
C ALA A 25 12.72 15.23 1.47
N VAL A 26 11.85 15.63 2.42
CA VAL A 26 11.50 14.82 3.58
C VAL A 26 10.69 13.59 3.16
N ALA A 27 9.69 13.74 2.28
CA ALA A 27 8.90 12.64 1.77
C ALA A 27 9.77 11.59 1.07
N ARG A 28 10.68 12.04 0.19
CA ARG A 28 11.61 11.16 -0.53
C ARG A 28 12.50 10.35 0.42
N GLN A 29 13.18 11.00 1.36
CA GLN A 29 14.06 10.30 2.30
C GLN A 29 13.28 9.36 3.23
N THR A 30 12.07 9.77 3.65
CA THR A 30 11.19 8.90 4.44
C THR A 30 10.82 7.64 3.66
N ALA A 31 10.46 7.78 2.38
CA ALA A 31 10.16 6.65 1.51
C ALA A 31 11.38 5.74 1.28
N GLU A 32 12.56 6.31 1.04
CA GLU A 32 13.82 5.56 0.89
C GLU A 32 14.16 4.75 2.15
N LEU A 33 14.00 5.34 3.34
CA LEU A 33 14.21 4.66 4.62
C LEU A 33 13.20 3.53 4.83
N LEU A 34 11.91 3.78 4.59
CA LEU A 34 10.87 2.76 4.71
C LEU A 34 11.07 1.62 3.71
N ARG A 35 11.58 1.91 2.50
CA ARG A 35 11.98 0.87 1.54
C ARG A 35 13.03 -0.05 2.14
N SER A 36 14.07 0.49 2.77
CA SER A 36 15.09 -0.32 3.47
C SER A 36 14.51 -1.16 4.61
N VAL A 37 13.56 -0.61 5.38
CA VAL A 37 12.84 -1.38 6.43
C VAL A 37 12.11 -2.58 5.82
N VAL A 38 11.37 -2.37 4.73
CA VAL A 38 10.62 -3.44 4.05
C VAL A 38 11.56 -4.48 3.46
N SER A 39 12.64 -4.07 2.77
CA SER A 39 13.59 -5.01 2.13
C SER A 39 14.33 -5.89 3.13
N GLN A 40 14.56 -5.42 4.36
CA GLN A 40 15.22 -6.20 5.40
C GLN A 40 14.26 -7.08 6.20
N HIS A 41 12.96 -6.85 6.09
CA HIS A 41 11.97 -7.70 6.73
C HIS A 41 11.93 -9.04 5.99
N ARG A 42 12.55 -10.06 6.58
CA ARG A 42 12.63 -11.39 5.98
C ARG A 42 11.23 -12.00 5.92
N MET A 43 10.82 -12.45 4.73
CA MET A 43 9.59 -13.21 4.53
C MET A 43 9.65 -14.54 5.30
N GLY A 44 9.17 -14.54 6.54
CA GLY A 44 8.92 -15.76 7.30
C GLY A 44 7.57 -16.38 6.92
N SER A 45 7.48 -17.71 7.00
CA SER A 45 6.29 -18.53 6.62
C SER A 45 5.08 -18.40 7.57
N SER A 46 4.96 -17.32 8.34
CA SER A 46 3.89 -17.14 9.32
C SER A 46 2.73 -16.31 8.77
N ALA A 47 1.49 -16.74 9.04
CA ALA A 47 0.24 -16.08 8.65
C ALA A 47 0.10 -14.59 9.09
N ASN A 48 0.93 -14.10 10.01
CA ASN A 48 0.87 -12.72 10.53
C ASN A 48 2.00 -11.80 9.99
N GLN A 49 2.47 -12.06 8.77
CA GLN A 49 3.59 -11.34 8.17
C GLN A 49 3.27 -9.85 7.96
N ALA A 50 2.12 -9.53 7.37
CA ALA A 50 1.71 -8.15 7.12
C ALA A 50 1.54 -7.33 8.40
N ALA A 51 0.96 -7.93 9.44
CA ALA A 51 0.83 -7.29 10.76
C ALA A 51 2.20 -6.96 11.36
N THR A 52 3.13 -7.91 11.32
CA THR A 52 4.50 -7.72 11.83
C THR A 52 5.25 -6.63 11.05
N LEU A 53 5.08 -6.57 9.72
CA LEU A 53 5.65 -5.52 8.88
C LEU A 53 5.01 -4.15 9.18
N ALA A 54 3.70 -4.10 9.32
CA ALA A 54 2.97 -2.88 9.65
C ALA A 54 3.40 -2.32 11.00
N ASP A 55 3.63 -3.17 12.00
CA ASP A 55 4.12 -2.75 13.32
C ASP A 55 5.55 -2.21 13.26
N ALA A 56 6.43 -2.85 12.48
CA ALA A 56 7.79 -2.34 12.26
C ALA A 56 7.79 -0.96 11.59
N VAL A 57 6.99 -0.77 10.54
CA VAL A 57 6.84 0.52 9.85
C VAL A 57 6.22 1.57 10.78
N ARG A 58 5.22 1.19 11.59
CA ARG A 58 4.60 2.10 12.57
C ARG A 58 5.61 2.57 13.62
N ALA A 59 6.40 1.66 14.18
CA ALA A 59 7.41 2.00 15.19
C ALA A 59 8.47 2.98 14.65
N VAL A 60 8.94 2.78 13.41
CA VAL A 60 9.86 3.73 12.77
C VAL A 60 9.16 5.07 12.51
N GLY A 61 7.94 5.05 11.99
CA GLY A 61 7.16 6.26 11.71
C GLY A 61 6.92 7.11 12.95
N GLU A 62 6.58 6.49 14.09
CA GLU A 62 6.39 7.18 15.37
C GLU A 62 7.67 7.90 15.83
N GLN A 63 8.84 7.25 15.69
CA GLN A 63 10.12 7.87 16.03
C GLN A 63 10.44 9.09 15.15
N LEU A 64 10.14 9.02 13.85
CA LEU A 64 10.38 10.12 12.91
C LEU A 64 9.41 11.28 13.14
N ILE A 65 8.13 10.99 13.39
CA ILE A 65 7.11 12.02 13.68
C ILE A 65 7.45 12.72 15.01
N ALA A 66 7.87 11.97 16.03
CA ALA A 66 8.31 12.53 17.30
C ALA A 66 9.57 13.41 17.16
N ALA A 67 10.41 13.16 16.15
CA ALA A 67 11.61 13.96 15.89
C ALA A 67 11.29 15.36 15.35
N ASN A 68 10.25 15.48 14.51
CA ASN A 68 9.76 16.78 14.01
C ASN A 68 8.24 16.70 13.68
N PRO A 69 7.36 17.00 14.64
CA PRO A 69 5.91 16.84 14.45
C PRO A 69 5.29 17.86 13.48
N ILE A 70 6.02 18.94 13.17
CA ILE A 70 5.54 20.00 12.26
C ILE A 70 5.65 19.54 10.80
N GLU A 71 6.58 18.64 10.49
CA GLU A 71 6.81 18.15 9.14
C GLU A 71 5.86 17.00 8.78
N LEU A 72 4.66 17.37 8.33
CA LEU A 72 3.57 16.44 8.05
C LEU A 72 3.86 15.45 6.90
N ALA A 73 4.85 15.74 6.06
CA ALA A 73 5.24 14.87 4.95
C ALA A 73 5.65 13.47 5.44
N VAL A 74 6.36 13.38 6.58
CA VAL A 74 6.75 12.10 7.19
C VAL A 74 5.50 11.25 7.48
N GLY A 75 4.54 11.83 8.21
CA GLY A 75 3.31 11.15 8.57
C GLY A 75 2.46 10.75 7.37
N ASN A 76 2.43 11.58 6.32
CA ASN A 76 1.72 11.28 5.07
C ASN A 76 2.30 10.05 4.38
N ILE A 77 3.62 9.97 4.24
CA ILE A 77 4.29 8.81 3.64
C ILE A 77 4.09 7.55 4.48
N VAL A 78 4.29 7.63 5.80
CA VAL A 78 4.07 6.49 6.70
C VAL A 78 2.64 5.95 6.59
N ARG A 79 1.63 6.84 6.61
CA ARG A 79 0.22 6.44 6.44
C ARG A 79 -0.05 5.79 5.09
N ARG A 80 0.54 6.31 4.00
CA ARG A 80 0.39 5.72 2.66
C ARG A 80 1.00 4.33 2.60
N VAL A 81 2.20 4.13 3.15
CA VAL A 81 2.87 2.82 3.18
C VAL A 81 2.08 1.81 4.03
N LEU A 82 1.59 2.22 5.21
CA LEU A 82 0.75 1.36 6.05
C LEU A 82 -0.56 0.99 5.36
N HIS A 83 -1.13 1.90 4.56
CA HIS A 83 -2.31 1.60 3.76
C HIS A 83 -1.97 0.53 2.72
N ILE A 84 -0.92 0.75 1.91
CA ILE A 84 -0.47 -0.20 0.88
C ILE A 84 -0.29 -1.61 1.47
N ILE A 85 0.43 -1.74 2.60
CA ILE A 85 0.63 -3.04 3.26
C ILE A 85 -0.70 -3.73 3.59
N LYS A 86 -1.70 -2.97 4.07
CA LYS A 86 -3.04 -3.51 4.37
C LYS A 86 -3.80 -3.87 3.09
N GLU A 87 -3.66 -3.10 2.02
CA GLU A 87 -4.32 -3.43 0.75
C GLU A 87 -3.78 -4.74 0.17
N GLU A 88 -2.47 -4.92 0.18
CA GLU A 88 -1.81 -6.11 -0.35
C GLU A 88 -2.12 -7.37 0.48
N ASP A 89 -2.25 -7.26 1.81
CA ASP A 89 -2.63 -8.37 2.69
C ASP A 89 -4.08 -8.84 2.41
N ILE A 90 -5.00 -7.88 2.25
CA ILE A 90 -6.40 -8.17 1.88
C ILE A 90 -6.47 -8.75 0.46
N SER A 91 -5.74 -8.19 -0.50
CA SER A 91 -5.71 -8.66 -1.89
C SER A 91 -5.14 -10.08 -1.99
N SER A 92 -4.02 -10.35 -1.31
CA SER A 92 -3.40 -11.69 -1.26
C SER A 92 -4.34 -12.74 -0.65
N THR A 93 -5.12 -12.35 0.35
CA THR A 93 -6.15 -13.22 0.95
C THR A 93 -7.36 -13.38 0.04
N ALA A 94 -7.79 -12.32 -0.64
CA ALA A 94 -8.92 -12.33 -1.57
C ALA A 94 -8.64 -13.21 -2.80
N VAL A 95 -7.43 -13.21 -3.35
CA VAL A 95 -7.02 -14.16 -4.41
C VAL A 95 -7.11 -15.61 -3.94
N GLY A 96 -6.85 -15.87 -2.65
CA GLY A 96 -7.08 -17.18 -2.04
C GLY A 96 -8.57 -17.57 -1.91
N ILE A 97 -9.47 -16.58 -1.82
CA ILE A 97 -10.93 -16.77 -1.71
C ILE A 97 -11.61 -16.78 -3.09
N GLU A 98 -11.08 -16.09 -4.10
CA GLU A 98 -11.60 -16.08 -5.47
C GLU A 98 -11.49 -17.46 -6.14
N GLY A 99 -10.61 -18.34 -5.65
CA GLY A 99 -10.57 -19.77 -5.99
C GLY A 99 -11.65 -20.62 -5.32
N LEU A 100 -12.43 -20.06 -4.37
CA LEU A 100 -13.58 -20.67 -3.72
C LEU A 100 -14.83 -19.90 -4.15
N SER A 101 -15.23 -20.02 -5.42
CA SER A 101 -16.56 -19.59 -5.84
C SER A 101 -17.58 -20.45 -5.09
N VAL A 102 -18.13 -19.90 -4.01
CA VAL A 102 -19.36 -20.41 -3.43
C VAL A 102 -20.44 -20.11 -4.47
N THR A 103 -20.78 -21.10 -5.27
CA THR A 103 -22.03 -21.12 -6.02
C THR A 103 -23.14 -21.09 -4.98
N VAL A 104 -23.65 -19.89 -4.69
CA VAL A 104 -24.90 -19.76 -3.98
C VAL A 104 -25.96 -20.27 -4.95
N ASP A 105 -26.38 -21.51 -4.73
CA ASP A 105 -27.52 -22.13 -5.38
C ASP A 105 -28.76 -21.35 -4.95
N SER A 106 -29.12 -20.36 -5.77
CA SER A 106 -30.34 -19.60 -5.59
C SER A 106 -31.47 -20.36 -6.27
N ASP A 107 -32.11 -21.23 -5.49
CA ASP A 107 -33.41 -21.83 -5.79
C ASP A 107 -34.48 -20.72 -5.72
N ASP A 108 -34.74 -20.03 -6.82
CA ASP A 108 -35.91 -19.15 -6.96
C ASP A 108 -36.42 -19.20 -8.41
N GLU A 109 -37.30 -20.16 -8.70
CA GLU A 109 -38.01 -20.30 -9.96
C GLU A 109 -39.30 -19.47 -9.94
N TYR A 110 -39.30 -18.29 -10.58
CA TYR A 110 -40.51 -17.61 -11.04
C TYR A 110 -40.27 -16.98 -12.41
N ASP A 111 -40.97 -17.55 -13.40
CA ASP A 111 -41.10 -17.12 -14.79
C ASP A 111 -41.75 -15.73 -14.90
N SER A 112 -41.11 -14.78 -15.61
CA SER A 112 -41.75 -13.60 -16.23
C SER A 112 -40.78 -12.81 -17.13
N GLU A 113 -40.96 -13.00 -18.43
CA GLU A 113 -40.66 -12.19 -19.63
C GLU A 113 -39.87 -10.86 -19.53
N HIS A 114 -38.76 -10.82 -20.27
CA HIS A 114 -38.14 -9.71 -21.03
C HIS A 114 -38.09 -8.28 -20.42
N ASP A 115 -36.90 -7.87 -19.94
CA ASP A 115 -36.35 -6.53 -20.21
C ASP A 115 -34.81 -6.64 -20.37
N ASP A 116 -34.30 -6.38 -21.58
CA ASP A 116 -32.89 -6.34 -21.93
C ASP A 116 -32.20 -5.12 -21.28
N ARG A 117 -31.91 -5.21 -19.98
CA ARG A 117 -30.95 -4.32 -19.33
C ARG A 117 -29.82 -5.16 -18.76
N PRO A 118 -28.55 -4.87 -19.08
CA PRO A 118 -27.44 -5.46 -18.33
C PRO A 118 -27.46 -4.83 -16.93
N ALA A 119 -28.33 -5.34 -16.06
CA ALA A 119 -28.36 -5.01 -14.65
C ALA A 119 -27.12 -5.68 -14.04
N LEU A 120 -25.98 -5.01 -14.17
CA LEU A 120 -24.82 -5.32 -13.34
C LEU A 120 -25.32 -5.34 -11.90
N SER A 121 -25.21 -6.50 -11.24
CA SER A 121 -25.76 -6.73 -9.92
C SER A 121 -25.44 -5.54 -9.01
N ALA A 122 -26.42 -5.08 -8.22
CA ALA A 122 -26.23 -3.96 -7.30
C ALA A 122 -25.00 -4.15 -6.40
N ALA A 123 -24.63 -5.41 -6.11
CA ALA A 123 -23.40 -5.77 -5.41
C ALA A 123 -22.13 -5.39 -6.19
N VAL A 124 -22.09 -5.64 -7.50
CA VAL A 124 -20.96 -5.29 -8.40
C VAL A 124 -20.82 -3.78 -8.53
N LEU A 125 -21.92 -3.05 -8.68
CA LEU A 125 -21.92 -1.59 -8.72
C LEU A 125 -21.50 -0.98 -7.38
N ALA A 126 -21.96 -1.53 -6.25
CA ALA A 126 -21.55 -1.10 -4.92
C ALA A 126 -20.06 -1.40 -4.65
N ALA A 127 -19.53 -2.53 -5.15
CA ALA A 127 -18.12 -2.85 -5.07
C ALA A 127 -17.26 -1.86 -5.89
N HIS A 128 -17.69 -1.52 -7.12
CA HIS A 128 -17.00 -0.53 -7.95
C HIS A 128 -17.04 0.89 -7.38
N ALA A 129 -18.19 1.33 -6.85
CA ALA A 129 -18.32 2.66 -6.23
C ALA A 129 -17.44 2.81 -4.98
N ARG A 130 -17.28 1.73 -4.19
CA ARG A 130 -16.32 1.69 -3.07
C ARG A 130 -14.87 1.79 -3.55
N ASN A 131 -14.56 1.23 -4.72
CA ASN A 131 -13.22 1.31 -5.31
C ASN A 131 -12.91 2.71 -5.86
N ALA A 132 -13.91 3.41 -6.42
CA ALA A 132 -13.74 4.74 -7.04
C ALA A 132 -13.42 5.88 -6.05
N LEU A 133 -13.79 5.75 -4.77
CA LEU A 133 -13.49 6.72 -3.71
C LEU A 133 -12.25 6.36 -2.89
N ARG A 134 -11.65 5.19 -3.17
CA ARG A 134 -10.45 4.70 -2.51
C ARG A 134 -9.23 5.29 -3.21
N ALA A 135 -8.18 5.56 -2.45
CA ALA A 135 -6.89 5.92 -3.05
C ALA A 135 -6.53 4.82 -4.09
N PRO A 136 -6.02 5.18 -5.27
CA PRO A 136 -5.76 4.21 -6.33
C PRO A 136 -4.84 3.11 -5.78
N SER A 137 -5.20 1.87 -6.11
CA SER A 137 -4.42 0.70 -5.70
C SER A 137 -2.99 0.80 -6.26
N LEU A 138 -2.03 0.16 -5.59
CA LEU A 138 -0.65 0.12 -6.06
C LEU A 138 -0.59 -0.42 -7.51
N GLN A 139 -1.38 -1.46 -7.80
CA GLN A 139 -1.53 -2.02 -9.13
C GLN A 139 -1.94 -0.98 -10.18
N THR A 140 -3.00 -0.20 -9.93
CA THR A 140 -3.45 0.87 -10.83
C THR A 140 -2.37 1.93 -11.02
N LEU A 141 -1.68 2.30 -9.95
CA LEU A 141 -0.58 3.26 -10.02
C LEU A 141 0.60 2.74 -10.85
N LEU A 142 0.90 1.43 -10.83
CA LEU A 142 1.98 0.83 -11.62
C LEU A 142 1.59 0.60 -13.09
N GLU A 143 0.31 0.28 -13.35
CA GLU A 143 -0.23 0.16 -14.70
C GLU A 143 -0.22 1.51 -15.43
N ASP A 144 -0.44 2.61 -14.71
CA ASP A 144 -0.40 3.98 -15.22
C ASP A 144 1.02 4.56 -15.34
N ILE A 145 2.08 3.84 -14.92
CA ILE A 145 3.46 4.26 -15.20
C ILE A 145 3.72 3.99 -16.69
N PRO A 146 3.83 5.02 -17.55
CA PRO A 146 4.27 4.78 -18.90
C PRO A 146 5.67 4.15 -18.82
N GLN A 147 5.88 3.06 -19.56
CA GLN A 147 7.15 2.30 -19.68
C GLN A 147 8.27 3.14 -20.33
N LEU A 148 8.43 4.39 -19.91
CA LEU A 148 9.42 5.32 -20.39
C LEU A 148 10.70 5.10 -19.59
N GLU A 149 11.74 4.73 -20.32
CA GLU A 149 13.17 4.82 -19.99
C GLU A 149 13.87 3.60 -19.36
N ILE A 150 13.49 2.37 -19.71
CA ILE A 150 14.42 1.21 -19.55
C ILE A 150 15.15 0.85 -20.86
N ARG A 151 14.81 1.48 -22.00
CA ARG A 151 15.42 1.17 -23.31
C ARG A 151 16.48 2.15 -23.82
N ALA A 152 16.82 3.22 -23.09
CA ALA A 152 17.76 4.25 -23.58
C ALA A 152 19.21 4.11 -23.05
N GLN A 153 19.62 2.94 -22.53
CA GLN A 153 21.01 2.71 -22.08
C GLN A 153 21.65 1.41 -22.62
N LEU A 154 21.12 0.81 -23.70
CA LEU A 154 21.75 -0.34 -24.36
C LEU A 154 22.25 -0.08 -25.79
N GLU A 155 22.29 1.18 -26.24
CA GLU A 155 23.01 1.58 -27.45
C GLU A 155 23.81 2.88 -27.19
N ASN A 156 24.97 2.74 -26.54
CA ASN A 156 26.24 3.39 -26.93
C ASN A 156 27.40 2.81 -26.12
#